data_AF-J9A9P8-F1
#
_entry.id   AF-J9A9P8-F1
#
_cell.length_a   1.000
_cell.length_b   1.000
_cell.length_c   1.000
_cell.angle_alpha   90.00
_cell.angle_beta   90.00
_cell.angle_gamma   90.00
#
_symmetry.space_group_name_H-M   'P 1'
#
loop_
_entity.id
_entity.type
_entity.pdbx_description
1 polymer ?
#
loop_
_entity_poly.entity_id
_entity_poly.type
_entity_poly.pdbx_seq_one_letter_code
_entity_poly.pdbx_strand_id
1 'polypeptide(L)'
;IRPSPRITGYRNKCEFTIGHNIDGHICVGFVGGRFAANEHFVVPVDTCDNISAHMKRIVGAFEKLVLESGESPFNEFERKGVWKMLSIREFGSDVMMIV
;
A
#
# COMPACT_ATOMS: atom_id res chain seq x y z
N ILE A 1 13.37 -0.14 -30.29
CA ILE A 1 12.78 -0.13 -28.92
C ILE A 1 11.78 -1.28 -28.85
N ARG A 2 11.86 -2.17 -27.85
CA ARG A 2 10.94 -3.30 -27.68
C ARG A 2 9.92 -2.97 -26.57
N PRO A 3 8.61 -2.98 -26.83
CA PRO A 3 7.59 -2.68 -25.82
C PRO A 3 7.49 -3.79 -24.77
N SER A 4 6.94 -3.46 -23.60
CA SER A 4 6.63 -4.46 -22.58
C SER A 4 5.61 -5.47 -23.13
N PRO A 5 5.78 -6.77 -22.90
CA PRO A 5 4.77 -7.77 -23.26
C PRO A 5 3.49 -7.67 -22.41
N ARG A 6 3.56 -6.99 -21.25
CA ARG A 6 2.43 -6.79 -20.34
C ARG A 6 2.43 -5.36 -19.80
N ILE A 7 1.34 -4.64 -20.02
CA ILE A 7 1.19 -3.22 -19.64
C ILE A 7 0.30 -3.01 -18.42
N THR A 8 -0.42 -4.04 -17.97
CA THR A 8 -1.26 -4.05 -16.76
C THR A 8 -0.85 -5.20 -15.83
N GLY A 9 -0.97 -5.02 -14.52
CA GLY A 9 -0.62 -6.01 -13.50
C GLY A 9 0.82 -6.52 -13.62
N TYR A 10 1.73 -5.76 -14.23
CA TYR A 10 3.07 -6.22 -14.55
C TYR A 10 4.03 -6.18 -13.36
N ARG A 11 3.73 -5.36 -12.36
CA ARG A 11 4.62 -5.13 -11.25
C ARG A 11 4.56 -6.29 -10.27
N ASN A 12 5.73 -6.89 -10.01
CA ASN A 12 5.88 -8.05 -9.14
C ASN A 12 6.41 -7.69 -7.74
N LYS A 13 6.85 -6.44 -7.50
CA LYS A 13 7.17 -5.92 -6.15
C LYS A 13 6.53 -4.56 -5.97
N CYS A 14 5.76 -4.39 -4.90
CA CYS A 14 5.26 -3.09 -4.45
C CYS A 14 5.53 -2.92 -2.96
N GLU A 15 5.76 -1.67 -2.56
CA GLU A 15 5.90 -1.24 -1.18
C GLU A 15 4.76 -0.26 -0.94
N PHE A 16 3.92 -0.58 0.04
CA PHE A 16 2.71 0.15 0.38
C PHE A 16 2.91 0.81 1.73
N THR A 17 2.45 2.05 1.86
CA THR A 17 2.40 2.79 3.12
C THR A 17 1.08 2.48 3.83
N ILE A 18 1.16 2.26 5.14
CA ILE A 18 -0.02 2.24 6.01
C ILE A 18 -0.18 3.62 6.63
N GLY A 19 -1.37 4.20 6.51
CA GLY A 19 -1.64 5.55 7.01
C GLY A 19 -3.13 5.86 7.00
N HIS A 20 -3.44 7.14 6.90
CA HIS A 20 -4.82 7.62 6.82
C HIS A 20 -5.13 8.17 5.43
N ASN A 21 -6.33 7.89 4.93
CA ASN A 21 -6.83 8.52 3.71
C ASN A 21 -7.30 9.97 3.99
N ILE A 22 -7.81 10.65 2.97
CA ILE A 22 -8.30 12.04 3.08
C ILE A 22 -9.47 12.19 4.07
N ASP A 23 -10.24 11.12 4.29
CA ASP A 23 -11.36 11.08 5.23
C ASP A 23 -10.92 10.69 6.67
N GLY A 24 -9.62 10.44 6.88
CA GLY A 24 -9.06 10.04 8.17
C GLY A 24 -9.19 8.55 8.50
N HIS A 25 -9.71 7.72 7.60
CA HIS A 25 -9.79 6.27 7.79
C HIS A 25 -8.45 5.59 7.51
N ILE A 26 -8.18 4.47 8.20
CA ILE A 26 -7.01 3.63 7.94
C ILE A 26 -7.04 3.18 6.47
N CYS A 27 -5.91 3.32 5.80
CA CYS A 27 -5.75 2.93 4.41
C CYS A 27 -4.34 2.39 4.16
N VAL A 28 -4.23 1.37 3.30
CA VAL A 28 -2.96 0.80 2.84
C VAL A 28 -2.83 1.04 1.34
N GLY A 29 -1.77 1.75 0.94
CA GLY A 29 -1.60 2.13 -0.45
C GLY A 29 -0.39 3.01 -0.71
N PHE A 30 -0.57 4.05 -1.52
CA PHE A 30 0.52 4.97 -1.88
C PHE A 30 0.32 6.33 -1.24
N VAL A 31 1.43 6.96 -0.86
CA VAL A 31 1.40 8.34 -0.36
C VAL A 31 0.95 9.26 -1.50
N GLY A 32 -0.17 9.94 -1.28
CA GLY A 32 -0.66 11.06 -2.05
C GLY A 32 -0.53 12.37 -1.28
N GLY A 33 -0.79 13.47 -1.98
CA GLY A 33 -0.72 14.82 -1.43
C GLY A 33 0.55 15.58 -1.82
N ARG A 34 0.63 16.83 -1.37
CA ARG A 34 1.76 17.73 -1.61
C ARG A 34 2.53 17.93 -0.33
N PHE A 35 3.74 17.37 -0.28
CA PHE A 35 4.68 17.57 0.84
C PHE A 35 4.88 19.08 1.15
N ALA A 36 5.00 19.91 0.11
CA ALA A 36 5.18 21.36 0.27
C ALA A 36 3.97 22.09 0.86
N ALA A 37 2.77 21.49 0.78
CA ALA A 37 1.54 22.02 1.37
C ALA A 37 1.20 21.34 2.72
N ASN A 38 2.09 20.48 3.22
CA ASN A 38 1.87 19.65 4.41
C ASN A 38 0.63 18.74 4.32
N GLU A 39 0.25 18.36 3.10
CA GLU A 39 -0.86 17.43 2.83
C GLU A 39 -0.29 16.03 2.61
N HIS A 40 -0.61 15.13 3.54
CA HIS A 40 -0.15 13.74 3.55
C HIS A 40 -1.32 12.80 3.80
N PHE A 41 -1.69 12.02 2.79
CA PHE A 41 -2.72 11.00 2.92
C PHE A 41 -2.36 9.79 2.06
N VAL A 42 -2.94 8.64 2.38
CA VAL A 42 -2.76 7.39 1.65
C VAL A 42 -3.91 7.23 0.65
N VAL A 43 -3.55 6.89 -0.59
CA VAL A 43 -4.47 6.60 -1.68
C VAL A 43 -4.54 5.08 -1.88
N PRO A 44 -5.75 4.50 -1.95
CA PRO A 44 -5.91 3.06 -2.11
C PRO A 44 -5.42 2.56 -3.47
N VAL A 45 -5.18 1.25 -3.55
CA VAL A 45 -4.54 0.61 -4.72
C VAL A 45 -5.51 0.23 -5.85
N ASP A 46 -6.81 0.43 -5.66
CA ASP A 46 -7.86 -0.07 -6.56
C ASP A 46 -7.69 0.41 -8.00
N THR A 47 -7.30 1.66 -8.18
CA THR A 47 -7.13 2.32 -9.49
C THR A 47 -5.77 2.07 -10.14
N CYS A 48 -4.86 1.34 -9.48
CA CYS A 48 -3.52 1.08 -10.02
C CYS A 48 -3.54 -0.05 -11.05
N ASP A 49 -3.43 0.30 -12.33
CA ASP A 49 -3.44 -0.67 -13.44
C ASP A 49 -2.19 -1.56 -13.50
N ASN A 50 -1.07 -1.09 -12.96
CA ASN A 50 0.21 -1.79 -12.95
C ASN A 50 0.31 -2.88 -11.87
N ILE A 51 -0.64 -2.93 -10.92
CA ILE A 51 -0.67 -3.85 -9.79
C ILE A 51 -1.63 -5.01 -10.09
N SER A 52 -1.20 -6.23 -9.79
CA SER A 52 -2.02 -7.43 -10.03
C SER A 52 -3.26 -7.44 -9.14
N ALA A 53 -4.36 -8.05 -9.61
CA ALA A 53 -5.56 -8.24 -8.81
C ALA A 53 -5.31 -9.11 -7.57
N HIS A 54 -4.30 -9.98 -7.61
CA HIS A 54 -3.88 -10.78 -6.46
C HIS A 54 -3.25 -9.90 -5.38
N MET A 55 -2.29 -9.06 -5.74
CA MET A 55 -1.68 -8.10 -4.82
C MET A 55 -2.71 -7.12 -4.22
N LYS A 56 -3.67 -6.64 -5.02
CA LYS A 56 -4.77 -5.80 -4.51
C LYS A 56 -5.61 -6.50 -3.43
N ARG A 57 -5.90 -7.80 -3.61
CA ARG A 57 -6.61 -8.61 -2.59
C ARG A 57 -5.80 -8.75 -1.31
N ILE A 58 -4.48 -8.95 -1.40
CA ILE A 58 -3.61 -9.02 -0.22
C ILE A 58 -3.60 -7.69 0.52
N VAL A 59 -3.48 -6.57 -0.19
CA VAL A 59 -3.54 -5.23 0.40
C VAL A 59 -4.85 -5.02 1.16
N GLY A 60 -5.99 -5.34 0.54
CA GLY A 60 -7.30 -5.21 1.21
C GLY A 60 -7.46 -6.12 2.44
N ALA A 61 -6.96 -7.36 2.38
CA ALA A 61 -6.96 -8.25 3.53
C ALA A 61 -6.06 -7.73 4.67
N PHE A 62 -4.91 -7.16 4.33
CA PHE A 62 -3.99 -6.57 5.29
C PHE A 62 -4.55 -5.27 5.91
N GLU A 63 -5.19 -4.41 5.12
CA GLU A 63 -5.87 -3.21 5.62
C GLU A 63 -6.94 -3.58 6.67
N LYS A 64 -7.73 -4.62 6.39
CA LYS A 64 -8.69 -5.17 7.36
C LYS A 64 -8.01 -5.67 8.63
N LEU A 65 -6.88 -6.37 8.51
CA LEU A 65 -6.10 -6.85 9.66
C LEU A 65 -5.57 -5.68 10.51
N VAL A 66 -5.07 -4.62 9.88
CA VAL A 66 -4.63 -3.41 10.58
C VAL A 66 -5.80 -2.80 11.36
N LEU A 67 -6.96 -2.66 10.74
CA LEU A 67 -8.17 -2.14 11.40
C LEU A 67 -8.59 -3.01 12.59
N GLU A 68 -8.60 -4.34 12.42
CA GLU A 68 -8.98 -5.30 13.48
C GLU A 68 -7.95 -5.39 14.61
N SER A 69 -6.67 -5.04 14.36
CA SER A 69 -5.62 -5.06 15.37
C SER A 69 -5.82 -4.01 16.47
N GLY A 70 -6.53 -2.92 16.19
CA GLY A 70 -6.68 -1.77 17.09
C GLY A 70 -5.42 -0.90 17.22
N GLU A 71 -4.31 -1.28 16.58
CA GLU A 71 -3.05 -0.53 16.58
C GLU A 71 -3.05 0.55 15.50
N SER A 72 -2.47 1.70 15.82
CA SER A 72 -2.43 2.84 14.89
C SER A 72 -1.35 2.70 13.82
N PRO A 73 -1.57 3.26 12.61
CA PRO A 73 -0.51 3.52 11.65
C PRO A 73 0.64 4.34 12.26
N PHE A 74 1.85 4.13 11.77
CA PHE A 74 3.04 4.82 12.25
C PHE A 74 3.01 6.30 11.87
N ASN A 75 2.98 7.17 12.87
CA ASN A 75 3.09 8.62 12.73
C ASN A 75 4.56 9.04 12.87
N GLU A 76 5.15 9.59 11.80
CA GLU A 76 6.57 10.00 11.81
C GLU A 76 6.87 11.18 12.73
N PHE A 77 5.91 12.07 12.96
CA PHE A 77 6.09 13.23 13.84
C PHE A 77 6.12 12.83 15.31
N GLU A 78 5.19 11.97 15.72
CA GLU A 78 5.09 11.49 17.11
C GLU A 78 5.99 10.28 17.38
N ARG A 79 6.50 9.63 16.33
CA ARG A 79 7.24 8.36 16.38
C ARG A 79 6.47 7.26 17.13
N LYS A 80 5.16 7.20 16.91
CA LYS A 80 4.22 6.26 17.53
C LYS A 80 3.46 5.49 16.47
N GLY A 81 2.91 4.34 16.85
CA GLY A 81 2.18 3.44 15.97
C GLY A 81 3.01 2.22 15.57
N VAL A 82 2.32 1.17 15.14
CA VAL A 82 2.91 -0.14 14.86
C VAL A 82 3.11 -0.35 13.36
N TRP A 83 2.12 0.06 12.56
CA TRP A 83 2.07 -0.28 11.15
C TRP A 83 2.66 0.83 10.28
N LYS A 84 3.83 0.59 9.66
CA LYS A 84 4.49 1.59 8.80
C LYS A 84 4.39 1.27 7.31
N MET A 85 4.77 0.04 6.93
CA MET A 85 4.90 -0.34 5.53
C MET A 85 4.49 -1.81 5.33
N LEU A 86 3.96 -2.12 4.16
CA LEU A 86 3.74 -3.49 3.68
C LEU A 86 4.48 -3.65 2.35
N SER A 87 5.45 -4.56 2.30
CA SER A 87 6.12 -4.94 1.07
C SER A 87 5.59 -6.28 0.57
N ILE A 88 5.09 -6.31 -0.66
CA ILE A 88 4.63 -7.54 -1.32
C ILE A 88 5.50 -7.81 -2.52
N ARG A 89 5.96 -9.06 -2.66
CA ARG A 89 6.65 -9.53 -3.85
C ARG A 89 6.06 -10.85 -4.33
N GLU A 90 5.60 -10.87 -5.58
CA GLU A 90 5.03 -12.03 -6.25
C GLU A 90 6.08 -12.70 -7.14
N PHE A 91 6.19 -14.02 -7.09
CA PHE A 91 7.12 -14.81 -7.90
C PHE A 91 6.47 -16.11 -8.34
N GLY A 92 6.14 -16.25 -9.64
CA GLY A 92 5.48 -17.46 -10.13
C GLY A 92 4.16 -17.70 -9.39
N SER A 93 4.08 -18.80 -8.65
CA SER A 93 2.93 -19.17 -7.80
C SER A 93 3.04 -18.74 -6.34
N ASP A 94 4.16 -18.13 -5.93
CA ASP A 94 4.44 -17.78 -4.54
C ASP A 94 4.36 -16.28 -4.30
N VAL A 95 4.12 -15.91 -3.04
CA VAL A 95 4.14 -14.52 -2.57
C VAL A 95 4.93 -14.40 -1.28
N MET A 96 5.79 -13.39 -1.25
CA MET A 96 6.50 -12.93 -0.07
C MET A 96 5.86 -11.64 0.43
N MET A 97 5.56 -11.59 1.73
CA MET A 97 5.09 -10.40 2.43
C MET A 97 6.08 -10.03 3.54
N ILE A 98 6.42 -8.76 3.63
CA ILE A 98 7.24 -8.19 4.71
C ILE A 98 6.46 -7.01 5.27
N VAL A 99 6.31 -6.98 6.60
CA VAL A 99 5.53 -5.99 7.35
C VAL A 99 6.44 -5.32 8.36
#